data_AF-A0AAV8WGB6-F1
#
_entry.id   AF-A0AAV8WGB6-F1
#
_cell.length_a   1.000
_cell.length_b   1.000
_cell.length_c   1.000
_cell.angle_alpha   90.00
_cell.angle_beta   90.00
_cell.angle_gamma   90.00
#
_symmetry.space_group_name_H-M   'P 1'
#
loop_
_entity.id
_entity.type
_entity.pdbx_description
1 polymer ?
#
loop_
_entity_poly.entity_id
_entity_poly.type
_entity_poly.pdbx_seq_one_letter_code
_entity_poly.pdbx_strand_id
1 'polypeptide(L)'
;MTMLSNEAQIRYLVQWFQEWSDLQRSDFLPIMAEKYANKAYVNGITSSISNVDFRDKPMSLFECRVKLFKEWFMQWTAEQKESFLNRISEIDSAFADKLNAELENGIPHINNEVNGEVLED
;
A
#
# COMPACT_ATOMS: atom_id res chain seq x y z
N MET A 1 17.60 10.22 20.61
CA MET A 1 16.66 10.63 19.55
C MET A 1 15.30 10.07 19.97
N THR A 2 14.32 10.90 20.31
CA THR A 2 13.03 10.41 20.81
C THR A 2 12.32 9.65 19.68
N MET A 3 12.23 8.33 19.81
CA MET A 3 11.46 7.49 18.89
C MET A 3 9.99 7.94 18.95
N LEU A 4 9.44 8.35 17.81
CA LEU A 4 8.01 8.66 17.68
C LEU A 4 7.20 7.40 18.00
N SER A 5 6.16 7.52 18.84
CA SER A 5 5.27 6.40 19.10
C SER A 5 4.52 5.99 17.83
N ASN A 6 4.18 4.71 17.69
CA ASN A 6 3.44 4.22 16.52
C ASN A 6 2.12 4.98 16.31
N GLU A 7 1.42 5.34 17.40
CA GLU A 7 0.21 6.15 17.31
C GLU A 7 0.48 7.57 16.77
N ALA A 8 1.62 8.18 17.11
CA ALA A 8 2.02 9.45 16.51
C ALA A 8 2.35 9.30 15.02
N GLN A 9 3.05 8.21 14.65
CA GLN A 9 3.35 7.88 13.25
C GLN A 9 2.06 7.74 12.42
N ILE A 10 1.06 7.01 12.94
CA ILE A 10 -0.26 6.86 12.31
C ILE A 10 -0.92 8.23 12.12
N ARG A 11 -0.97 9.07 13.17
CA ARG A 11 -1.58 10.41 13.07
C ARG A 11 -0.89 11.27 12.01
N TYR A 12 0.43 11.26 11.94
CA TYR A 12 1.16 11.98 10.91
C TYR A 12 0.79 11.50 9.50
N LEU A 13 0.75 10.19 9.28
CA LEU A 13 0.41 9.63 7.97
C LEU A 13 -1.02 9.96 7.54
N VAL A 14 -1.97 9.89 8.47
CA VAL A 14 -3.36 10.28 8.23
C VAL A 14 -3.46 11.75 7.86
N GLN A 15 -2.77 12.63 8.60
CA GLN A 15 -2.73 14.05 8.29
C GLN A 15 -2.10 14.30 6.91
N TRP A 16 -0.98 13.65 6.59
CA TRP A 16 -0.34 13.80 5.30
C TRP A 16 -1.23 13.35 4.14
N PHE A 17 -1.99 12.27 4.33
CA PHE A 17 -2.94 11.80 3.32
C PHE A 17 -4.04 12.83 3.02
N GLN A 18 -4.52 13.53 4.04
CA GLN A 18 -5.47 14.64 3.86
C GLN A 18 -4.86 15.82 3.10
N GLU A 19 -3.56 16.10 3.30
CA GLU A 19 -2.83 17.15 2.61
C GLU A 19 -2.44 16.79 1.17
N TRP A 20 -2.38 15.51 0.83
CA TRP A 20 -2.00 15.05 -0.50
C TRP A 20 -3.06 15.38 -1.55
N SER A 21 -2.59 15.75 -2.75
CA SER A 21 -3.46 15.88 -3.92
C SER A 21 -3.99 14.52 -4.38
N ASP A 22 -5.05 14.53 -5.19
CA ASP A 22 -5.61 13.31 -5.76
C ASP A 22 -4.57 12.50 -6.56
N LEU A 23 -3.65 13.20 -7.25
CA LEU A 23 -2.53 12.56 -7.95
C LEU A 23 -1.59 11.85 -6.97
N GLN A 24 -1.21 12.50 -5.87
CA GLN A 24 -0.35 11.90 -4.84
C GLN A 24 -1.03 10.71 -4.15
N ARG A 25 -2.34 10.79 -3.92
CA ARG A 25 -3.12 9.64 -3.40
C ARG A 25 -3.11 8.50 -4.42
N SER A 26 -3.34 8.78 -5.69
CA SER A 26 -3.26 7.77 -6.76
C SER A 26 -1.89 7.10 -6.83
N ASP A 27 -0.80 7.86 -6.69
CA ASP A 27 0.57 7.33 -6.67
C ASP A 27 0.86 6.51 -5.40
N PHE A 28 0.20 6.82 -4.28
CA PHE A 28 0.35 6.10 -3.03
C PHE A 28 -0.42 4.77 -2.98
N LEU A 29 -1.54 4.67 -3.70
CA LEU A 29 -2.39 3.48 -3.76
C LEU A 29 -1.61 2.17 -4.01
N PRO A 30 -0.80 2.03 -5.08
CA PRO A 30 -0.07 0.79 -5.33
C PRO A 30 0.96 0.47 -4.24
N ILE A 31 1.52 1.49 -3.58
CA ILE A 31 2.48 1.32 -2.47
C ILE A 31 1.77 0.74 -1.24
N MET A 32 0.56 1.21 -0.97
CA MET A 32 -0.28 0.68 0.11
C MET A 32 -0.70 -0.75 -0.21
N ALA A 33 -1.18 -1.03 -1.43
CA ALA A 33 -1.56 -2.37 -1.85
C ALA A 33 -0.42 -3.39 -1.68
N GLU A 34 0.80 -3.05 -2.11
CA GLU A 34 1.99 -3.89 -1.91
C GLU A 34 2.22 -4.26 -0.44
N LYS A 35 2.03 -3.29 0.46
CA LYS A 35 2.28 -3.48 1.89
C LYS A 35 1.19 -4.30 2.60
N TYR A 36 -0.07 -4.19 2.17
CA TYR A 36 -1.18 -4.96 2.75
C TYR A 36 -1.35 -6.34 2.11
N ALA A 37 -1.04 -6.51 0.82
CA ALA A 37 -1.11 -7.80 0.14
C ALA A 37 -0.08 -8.82 0.67
N ASN A 38 0.94 -8.36 1.41
CA ASN A 38 2.12 -9.14 1.84
C ASN A 38 2.76 -9.90 0.65
N LYS A 39 2.57 -9.37 -0.56
CA LYS A 39 3.08 -9.88 -1.83
C LYS A 39 4.02 -8.83 -2.39
N ALA A 40 5.24 -9.25 -2.73
CA ALA A 40 6.06 -8.45 -3.62
C ALA A 40 5.28 -8.32 -4.93
N TYR A 41 4.80 -7.12 -5.26
CA TYR A 41 4.15 -6.87 -6.55
C TYR A 41 5.17 -7.15 -7.66
N VAL A 42 5.09 -8.35 -8.26
CA VAL A 42 5.99 -8.78 -9.33
C VAL A 42 5.52 -8.25 -10.70
N ASN A 43 4.39 -7.53 -10.75
CA ASN A 43 3.90 -6.94 -12.00
C ASN A 43 4.44 -5.50 -12.20
N GLY A 44 5.73 -5.42 -12.48
CA GLY A 44 6.24 -4.56 -13.56
C GLY A 44 6.50 -3.07 -13.34
N ILE A 45 5.89 -2.35 -12.38
CA ILE A 45 6.16 -0.89 -12.21
C ILE A 45 6.20 -0.42 -10.73
N THR A 46 6.92 -1.12 -9.86
CA THR A 46 7.43 -0.51 -8.59
C THR A 46 8.93 -0.16 -8.68
N SER A 47 9.58 -0.54 -9.78
CA SER A 47 11.01 -0.32 -10.04
C SER A 47 11.43 1.14 -10.31
N SER A 48 10.51 2.11 -10.40
CA SER A 48 10.83 3.43 -10.97
C SER A 48 10.92 4.61 -9.99
N ILE A 49 10.61 4.45 -8.70
CA ILE A 49 10.90 5.53 -7.73
C ILE A 49 12.27 5.37 -7.07
N SER A 50 12.91 4.19 -7.18
CA SER A 50 14.19 3.92 -6.53
C SER A 50 15.43 3.92 -7.43
N ASN A 51 15.33 4.16 -8.74
CA ASN A 51 16.52 4.11 -9.59
C ASN A 51 16.50 5.00 -10.84
N VAL A 52 15.96 6.22 -10.74
CA VAL A 52 16.39 7.26 -11.67
C VAL A 52 17.58 7.96 -11.02
N ASP A 53 18.77 7.80 -11.62
CA ASP A 53 19.99 8.57 -11.32
C ASP A 53 19.70 10.07 -11.52
N PHE A 54 19.02 10.69 -10.55
CA PHE A 54 18.96 12.13 -10.34
C PHE A 54 19.82 12.43 -9.12
N ARG A 55 21.14 12.26 -9.25
CA ARG A 55 22.09 12.63 -8.19
C ARG A 55 22.04 14.12 -7.83
N ASP A 56 21.30 14.94 -8.59
CA ASP A 56 21.18 16.39 -8.42
C ASP A 56 19.80 16.90 -7.98
N LYS A 57 18.74 16.07 -7.92
CA LYS A 57 17.42 16.55 -7.49
C LYS A 57 17.12 16.15 -6.04
N PRO A 58 16.87 17.10 -5.13
CA PRO A 58 16.42 16.76 -3.79
C PRO A 58 15.07 16.04 -3.86
N MET A 59 14.92 15.03 -3.01
CA MET A 59 13.67 14.30 -2.85
C MET A 59 12.51 15.25 -2.54
N SER A 60 11.38 15.06 -3.19
CA SER A 60 10.15 15.79 -2.87
C SER A 60 9.64 15.43 -1.49
N LEU A 61 8.85 16.33 -0.88
CA LEU A 61 8.24 16.09 0.42
C LEU A 61 7.36 14.82 0.43
N PHE A 62 6.65 14.56 -0.66
CA PHE A 62 5.83 13.34 -0.82
C PHE A 62 6.69 12.08 -0.73
N GLU A 63 7.78 12.01 -1.49
CA GLU A 63 8.70 10.87 -1.49
C GLU A 63 9.34 10.66 -0.10
N CYS A 64 9.69 11.74 0.60
CA CYS A 64 10.16 11.67 2.00
C CYS A 64 9.11 11.05 2.92
N ARG A 65 7.84 11.48 2.82
CA ARG A 65 6.72 10.94 3.61
C ARG A 65 6.46 9.47 3.27
N VAL A 66 6.53 9.09 2.00
CA VAL A 66 6.39 7.70 1.54
C VAL A 66 7.52 6.80 2.05
N LYS A 67 8.76 7.30 2.13
CA LYS A 67 9.87 6.56 2.76
C LYS A 67 9.60 6.29 4.24
N LEU A 68 9.16 7.31 4.99
CA LEU A 68 8.80 7.16 6.39
C LEU A 68 7.65 6.17 6.58
N PHE A 69 6.62 6.23 5.73
CA PHE A 69 5.55 5.23 5.72
C PHE A 69 6.11 3.81 5.62
N LYS A 70 6.98 3.53 4.64
CA LYS A 70 7.55 2.19 4.43
C LYS A 70 8.34 1.71 5.66
N GLU A 71 9.11 2.59 6.29
CA GLU A 71 9.90 2.27 7.49
C GLU A 71 9.03 2.02 8.73
N TRP A 72 8.02 2.87 8.95
CA TRP A 72 7.12 2.78 10.10
C TRP A 72 6.19 1.57 9.98
N PHE A 73 5.63 1.34 8.80
CA PHE A 73 4.67 0.25 8.56
C PHE A 73 5.24 -1.15 8.85
N MET A 74 6.55 -1.35 8.61
CA MET A 74 7.22 -2.62 8.92
C MET A 74 7.24 -2.94 10.41
N GLN A 75 7.20 -1.91 11.27
CA GLN A 75 7.28 -2.04 12.72
C GLN A 75 5.90 -2.11 13.39
N TRP A 76 4.83 -1.92 12.62
CA TRP A 76 3.47 -1.90 13.15
C TRP A 76 2.88 -3.29 13.36
N THR A 77 2.10 -3.42 14.42
CA THR A 77 1.26 -4.60 14.67
C THR A 77 0.10 -4.66 13.67
N ALA A 78 -0.59 -5.81 13.59
CA ALA A 78 -1.78 -5.96 12.77
C ALA A 78 -2.86 -4.92 13.13
N GLU A 79 -3.12 -4.73 14.43
CA GLU A 79 -4.08 -3.75 14.96
C GLU A 79 -3.73 -2.31 14.53
N GLN A 80 -2.44 -1.96 14.49
CA GLN A 80 -1.98 -0.65 14.07
C GLN A 80 -2.16 -0.43 12.57
N LYS A 81 -1.89 -1.45 11.77
CA LYS A 81 -2.13 -1.43 10.31
C LYS A 81 -3.62 -1.33 9.99
N GLU A 82 -4.46 -2.04 10.73
CA GLU A 82 -5.92 -1.95 10.62
C GLU A 82 -6.44 -0.57 11.04
N SER A 83 -5.96 -0.03 12.17
CA SER A 83 -6.29 1.32 12.63
C SER A 83 -5.95 2.39 11.59
N PHE A 84 -4.78 2.29 10.95
CA PHE A 84 -4.42 3.20 9.87
C PHE A 84 -5.34 3.06 8.66
N LEU A 85 -5.63 1.83 8.22
CA LEU A 85 -6.52 1.57 7.10
C LEU A 85 -7.93 2.14 7.35
N ASN A 86 -8.50 1.89 8.53
CA ASN A 86 -9.82 2.39 8.90
C ASN A 86 -9.90 3.92 8.83
N ARG A 87 -8.88 4.62 9.35
CA ARG A 87 -8.82 6.09 9.29
C ARG A 87 -8.70 6.62 7.86
N ILE A 88 -7.98 5.92 6.99
CA ILE A 88 -7.90 6.29 5.56
C ILE A 88 -9.24 6.09 4.87
N SER A 89 -9.93 4.97 5.13
CA SER A 89 -11.27 4.68 4.59
C SER A 89 -12.33 5.69 5.03
N GLU A 90 -12.24 6.18 6.27
CA GLU A 90 -13.12 7.25 6.78
C GLU A 90 -12.91 8.59 6.06
N ILE A 91 -11.69 8.85 5.58
CA ILE A 91 -11.33 10.09 4.87
C ILE A 91 -11.70 10.02 3.39
N ASP A 92 -11.46 8.87 2.77
CA ASP A 92 -11.63 8.67 1.33
C ASP A 92 -12.05 7.22 1.04
N SER A 93 -13.37 6.99 1.06
CA SER A 93 -13.94 5.67 0.81
C SER A 93 -13.64 5.18 -0.61
N ALA A 94 -13.59 6.08 -1.59
CA ALA A 94 -13.28 5.72 -2.98
C ALA A 94 -11.84 5.25 -3.14
N PHE A 95 -10.90 5.83 -2.39
CA PHE A 95 -9.53 5.30 -2.30
C PHE A 95 -9.51 3.90 -1.68
N ALA A 96 -10.26 3.67 -0.59
CA ALA A 96 -10.33 2.37 0.05
C ALA A 96 -10.94 1.28 -0.86
N ASP A 97 -11.98 1.62 -1.63
CA ASP A 97 -12.59 0.71 -2.61
C ASP A 97 -11.57 0.29 -3.68
N LYS A 98 -10.78 1.26 -4.19
CA LYS A 98 -9.70 0.97 -5.15
C LYS A 98 -8.62 0.08 -4.54
N LEU A 99 -8.28 0.31 -3.27
CA LEU A 99 -7.29 -0.51 -2.56
C LEU A 99 -7.78 -1.94 -2.42
N ASN A 100 -9.03 -2.14 -2.01
CA ASN A 100 -9.62 -3.47 -1.90
C ASN A 100 -9.64 -4.19 -3.26
N ALA A 101 -10.05 -3.51 -4.32
CA ALA A 101 -10.01 -4.07 -5.68
C ALA A 101 -8.59 -4.48 -6.09
N GLU A 102 -7.57 -3.67 -5.75
CA GLU A 102 -6.16 -3.97 -6.02
C GLU A 102 -5.69 -5.22 -5.23
N LEU A 103 -6.11 -5.36 -3.98
CA LEU A 103 -5.82 -6.53 -3.14
C LEU A 103 -6.50 -7.81 -3.67
N GLU A 104 -7.74 -7.72 -4.13
CA GLU A 104 -8.49 -8.85 -4.70
C GLU A 104 -7.91 -9.31 -6.05
N ASN A 105 -7.62 -8.39 -6.96
CA ASN A 105 -7.04 -8.69 -8.27
C ASN A 105 -5.62 -9.28 -8.17
N GLY A 106 -4.90 -9.01 -7.07
CA GLY A 106 -3.60 -9.61 -6.77
C GLY A 106 -3.64 -11.04 -6.23
N ILE A 107 -4.82 -11.63 -5.95
CA ILE A 107 -4.98 -13.04 -5.60
C ILE A 107 -5.11 -13.84 -6.91
N PRO A 108 -4.11 -14.67 -7.30
CA PRO A 108 -4.35 -15.62 -8.37
C PRO A 108 -5.48 -16.54 -7.89
N HIS A 109 -6.63 -16.44 -8.56
CA HIS A 109 -7.74 -17.34 -8.35
C HIS A 109 -7.23 -18.74 -8.75
N ILE A 110 -6.83 -19.55 -7.76
CA ILE A 110 -6.46 -20.94 -8.00
C ILE A 110 -7.77 -21.67 -8.28
N ASN A 111 -8.19 -21.69 -9.54
CA ASN A 111 -9.23 -22.58 -9.99
C ASN A 111 -8.68 -23.99 -9.93
N ASN A 112 -8.96 -24.70 -8.83
CA ASN A 112 -8.92 -26.16 -8.83
C ASN A 112 -10.07 -26.64 -9.73
N GLU A 113 -9.85 -26.70 -11.04
CA GLU A 113 -10.61 -27.58 -11.93
C GLU A 113 -10.28 -29.02 -11.53
N VAL A 114 -11.07 -29.56 -10.61
CA VAL A 114 -11.23 -31.01 -10.45
C VAL A 114 -11.96 -31.48 -11.71
N ASN A 115 -11.19 -31.82 -12.74
CA ASN A 115 -11.71 -32.60 -13.86
C ASN A 115 -12.03 -34.00 -13.35
N GLY A 116 -13.30 -34.18 -12.96
CA GLY A 116 -13.88 -35.49 -12.71
C GLY A 116 -13.95 -36.27 -14.02
N GLU A 117 -12.99 -37.17 -14.18
CA GLU A 117 -13.07 -38.32 -15.07
C GLU A 117 -14.25 -39.19 -14.62
N VAL A 118 -15.31 -39.25 -15.42
CA VAL A 118 -16.31 -40.32 -15.34
C VAL A 118 -16.59 -40.79 -16.77
N LEU A 119 -16.00 -41.94 -17.09
CA LEU A 119 -16.41 -42.84 -18.16
C LEU A 119 -17.82 -43.33 -17.87
N GLU A 120 -18.70 -43.37 -18.87
CA GLU A 120 -19.86 -44.27 -18.87
C GLU A 120 -20.23 -44.67 -20.32
N ASP A 121 -20.56 -45.96 -20.44
CA ASP A 121 -20.66 -46.89 -21.59
C ASP A 121 -21.15 -46.41 -22.97
#